data_AF-A0A644WL91-F1
#
_entry.id   AF-A0A644WL91-F1
#
_cell.length_a   1.000
_cell.length_b   1.000
_cell.length_c   1.000
_cell.angle_alpha   90.00
_cell.angle_beta   90.00
_cell.angle_gamma   90.00
#
_symmetry.space_group_name_H-M   'P 1'
#
loop_
_entity.id
_entity.type
_entity.pdbx_description
1 polymer ?
#
loop_
_entity_poly.entity_id
_entity_poly.type
_entity_poly.pdbx_seq_one_letter_code
_entity_poly.pdbx_strand_id
1 'polypeptide(L)' 'MWPAIWPLAIDKTGSKTPVVSALLIMGIIGGAIMSPTFGWLADQWNMHQAYWLLFPSYIFILFYATNGYKIQKN' A
#
# COMPACT_ATOMS: atom_id res chain seq x y z
N MET A 1 3.22 -6.23 8.55
CA MET A 1 2.45 -5.09 7.99
C MET A 1 1.20 -5.57 7.25
N TRP A 2 1.35 -6.40 6.21
CA TRP A 2 0.24 -6.94 5.42
C TRP A 2 -0.88 -7.67 6.23
N PRO A 3 -0.57 -8.60 7.17
CA PRO A 3 -1.60 -9.25 7.98
C PRO A 3 -2.25 -8.35 9.04
N ALA A 4 -1.73 -7.14 9.29
CA ALA A 4 -2.38 -6.15 10.15
C ALA A 4 -3.29 -5.21 9.34
N ILE A 5 -2.88 -4.86 8.11
CA ILE A 5 -3.69 -4.03 7.19
C ILE A 5 -4.94 -4.78 6.73
N TRP A 6 -4.82 -6.09 6.48
CA TRP A 6 -5.94 -6.91 5.97
C TRP A 6 -7.16 -6.92 6.90
N PRO A 7 -7.07 -7.30 8.19
CA PRO A 7 -8.20 -7.25 9.12
C PRO A 7 -8.71 -5.82 9.31
N LEU A 8 -7.85 -4.80 9.34
CA LEU A 8 -8.26 -3.39 9.44
C LEU A 8 -9.05 -2.91 8.22
N ALA A 9 -8.73 -3.41 7.01
CA ALA A 9 -9.41 -3.02 5.78
C ALA A 9 -10.77 -3.71 5.61
N ILE A 10 -10.90 -4.95 6.09
CA ILE A 10 -12.16 -5.72 6.03
C ILE A 10 -13.03 -5.52 7.26
N ASP A 11 -12.51 -4.91 8.33
CA ASP A 11 -13.31 -4.62 9.52
C ASP A 11 -14.53 -3.80 9.10
N LYS A 12 -15.71 -4.18 9.57
CA LYS A 12 -17.00 -3.53 9.25
C LYS A 12 -17.42 -3.46 7.78
N THR A 13 -16.77 -4.14 6.83
CA THR A 13 -17.21 -4.15 5.42
C THR A 13 -18.41 -5.05 5.12
N GLY A 14 -18.87 -5.85 6.09
CA GLY A 14 -20.10 -6.64 6.00
C GLY A 14 -20.17 -7.50 4.73
N SER A 15 -21.20 -7.31 3.91
CA SER A 15 -21.39 -8.01 2.62
C SER A 15 -20.35 -7.66 1.54
N LYS A 16 -19.60 -6.55 1.70
CA LYS A 16 -18.57 -6.09 0.75
C LYS A 16 -17.18 -6.66 1.05
N THR A 17 -17.02 -7.45 2.10
CA THR A 17 -15.76 -8.12 2.47
C THR A 17 -15.08 -8.88 1.32
N PRO A 18 -15.81 -9.61 0.44
CA PRO A 18 -15.20 -10.26 -0.72
C PRO A 18 -14.63 -9.25 -1.74
N VAL A 19 -15.35 -8.16 -1.98
CA VAL A 19 -14.93 -7.11 -2.92
C VAL A 19 -13.71 -6.36 -2.40
N VAL A 20 -13.72 -6.00 -1.11
CA VAL A 20 -12.58 -5.33 -0.48
C VAL A 20 -11.36 -6.24 -0.48
N SER A 21 -11.51 -7.52 -0.14
CA SER A 21 -10.41 -8.50 -0.21
C SER A 21 -9.86 -8.65 -1.63
N ALA A 22 -10.73 -8.66 -2.64
CA ALA A 22 -10.31 -8.70 -4.04
C ALA A 22 -9.51 -7.45 -4.44
N LEU A 23 -9.90 -6.26 -3.96
CA LEU A 23 -9.15 -5.02 -4.18
C LEU A 23 -7.77 -5.04 -3.49
N LEU A 24 -7.66 -5.60 -2.28
CA LEU A 24 -6.35 -5.80 -1.64
C LEU A 24 -5.43 -6.70 -2.46
N ILE A 25 -5.97 -7.81 -3.01
CA ILE A 25 -5.21 -8.72 -3.87
C ILE A 25 -4.80 -8.01 -5.16
N MET A 26 -5.70 -7.27 -5.79
CA MET A 26 -5.38 -6.47 -6.99
C MET A 26 -4.27 -5.45 -6.71
N GLY A 27 -4.21 -4.89 -5.49
CA GLY A 27 -3.15 -4.00 -5.03
C GLY A 27 -1.74 -4.61 -5.07
N ILE A 28 -1.59 -5.94 -5.12
CA ILE A 28 -0.29 -6.63 -5.28
C ILE A 28 0.39 -6.22 -6.61
N ILE A 29 -0.38 -5.81 -7.63
CA ILE A 29 0.15 -5.26 -8.88
C ILE A 29 1.07 -4.05 -8.65
N GLY A 30 0.87 -3.32 -7.53
CA GLY A 30 1.75 -2.22 -7.13
C GLY A 30 3.21 -2.67 -6.96
N GLY A 31 3.46 -3.91 -6.52
CA GLY A 31 4.82 -4.47 -6.44
C GLY A 31 5.44 -4.72 -7.82
N ALA A 32 4.61 -5.13 -8.80
CA ALA A 32 5.03 -5.32 -10.18
C ALA A 32 5.32 -4.01 -10.90
N ILE A 33 4.68 -2.91 -10.48
CA ILE A 33 4.98 -1.55 -10.97
C ILE A 33 6.19 -0.97 -10.25
N MET A 34 6.29 -1.14 -8.91
CA MET A 34 7.38 -0.57 -8.11
C MET A 34 8.74 -1.17 -8.44
N SER A 35 8.80 -2.47 -8.79
CA SER A 35 10.05 -3.16 -9.15
C SER A 35 10.76 -2.55 -10.37
N PRO A 36 10.12 -2.39 -11.55
CA PRO A 36 10.73 -1.75 -12.70
C PRO A 36 10.98 -0.26 -12.49
N THR A 37 10.10 0.45 -11.76
CA THR A 37 10.33 1.86 -11.43
C THR A 37 11.58 2.03 -10.58
N PHE A 38 11.78 1.18 -9.57
CA PHE A 38 12.99 1.22 -8.74
C PHE A 38 14.26 0.91 -9.56
N GLY A 39 14.21 -0.10 -10.44
CA GLY A 39 15.33 -0.42 -11.34
C GLY A 39 15.70 0.76 -12.25
N TRP A 40 14.71 1.39 -12.87
CA TRP A 40 14.93 2.55 -13.73
C TRP A 40 15.52 3.75 -12.97
N LEU A 41 15.05 4.02 -11.74
CA LEU A 41 15.62 5.07 -10.89
C LEU A 41 17.05 4.73 -10.42
N ALA A 42 17.35 3.46 -10.15
CA ALA A 42 18.68 3.03 -9.73
C ALA A 42 19.72 3.20 -10.84
N ASP A 43 19.33 2.98 -12.10
CA ASP A 43 20.20 3.17 -13.27
C ASP A 43 20.57 4.63 -13.53
N GLN A 44 19.69 5.58 -13.19
CA GLN A 44 19.92 7.01 -13.47
C GLN A 44 20.70 7.73 -12.37
N TRP A 45 20.49 7.39 -11.09
CA TRP A 45 20.87 8.27 -9.98
C TRP A 45 21.78 7.67 -8.90
N ASN A 46 22.01 6.35 -8.88
CA ASN A 46 22.57 5.53 -7.79
C ASN A 46 21.51 4.88 -6.90
N MET A 47 21.83 3.66 -6.43
CA MET A 47 20.96 2.82 -5.60
C MET A 47 20.46 3.52 -4.33
N HIS A 48 21.28 4.40 -3.72
CA HIS A 48 20.90 5.12 -2.50
C HIS A 48 19.76 6.12 -2.73
N GLN A 49 19.77 6.83 -3.86
CA GLN A 49 18.71 7.78 -4.19
C GLN A 49 17.42 7.07 -4.62
N ALA A 50 17.52 5.88 -5.22
CA ALA A 50 16.34 5.07 -5.56
C ALA A 50 15.48 4.70 -4.34
N TYR A 51 16.06 4.63 -3.13
CA TYR A 51 15.29 4.40 -1.90
C TYR A 51 14.29 5.51 -1.56
N TRP A 52 14.45 6.71 -2.13
CA TRP A 52 13.45 7.78 -1.98
C TRP A 52 12.09 7.40 -2.54
N LEU A 53 12.03 6.45 -3.48
CA LEU A 53 10.77 5.91 -4.01
C LEU A 53 9.91 5.23 -2.92
N LEU A 54 10.54 4.66 -1.89
CA LEU A 54 9.81 4.02 -0.80
C LEU A 54 9.21 5.05 0.18
N PHE A 55 9.79 6.24 0.27
CA PHE A 55 9.35 7.28 1.20
C PHE A 55 7.85 7.65 1.07
N PRO A 56 7.31 7.96 -0.13
CA PRO A 56 5.88 8.22 -0.29
C PRO A 56 5.02 6.98 0.01
N SER A 57 5.51 5.78 -0.28
CA SER A 57 4.79 4.53 0.03
C SER A 57 4.60 4.35 1.53
N TYR A 58 5.63 4.62 2.34
CA TYR A 58 5.55 4.56 3.80
C TYR A 58 4.68 5.66 4.39
N ILE A 59 4.70 6.88 3.83
CA ILE A 59 3.80 7.96 4.25
C ILE A 59 2.34 7.56 4.05
N PHE A 60 2.02 6.95 2.91
CA PHE A 60 0.66 6.48 2.63
C PHE A 60 0.20 5.42 3.64
N ILE A 61 1.07 4.47 3.98
CA ILE A 61 0.78 3.45 5.00
C ILE A 61 0.56 4.11 6.38
N LEU A 62 1.36 5.10 6.74
CA LEU A 62 1.24 5.82 8.00
C LEU A 62 -0.04 6.65 8.07
N PHE A 63 -0.44 7.29 6.98
CA PHE A 63 -1.74 7.95 6.86
C PHE A 63 -2.90 6.95 7.05
N TYR A 64 -2.82 5.78 6.42
CA TYR A 64 -3.82 4.73 6.57
C TYR A 64 -3.93 4.23 8.01
N ALA A 65 -2.80 4.03 8.68
CA ALA A 65 -2.73 3.55 10.07
C ALA A 65 -3.23 4.59 11.10
N THR A 66 -3.09 5.89 10.84
CA THR A 66 -3.45 6.95 11.80
C THR A 66 -4.86 7.50 11.60
N ASN A 67 -5.23 7.77 10.34
CA ASN A 67 -6.47 8.42 9.96
C ASN A 67 -7.36 7.52 9.09
N GLY A 68 -6.77 6.74 8.18
CA GLY A 68 -7.50 5.89 7.23
C GLY A 68 -8.44 4.88 7.89
N TYR A 69 -8.01 4.23 8.98
CA TYR A 69 -8.87 3.28 9.70
C TYR A 69 -10.08 3.95 10.40
N LYS A 70 -10.01 5.26 10.68
CA LYS A 70 -11.11 6.02 11.29
C LYS A 70 -12.11 6.56 10.28
N ILE A 71 -11.79 6.57 8.99
CA ILE A 71 -12.68 7.06 7.91
C ILE A 71 -13.86 6.10 7.67
N GLN A 72 -13.77 4.85 8.16
CA GLN A 72 -14.92 3.94 8.28
C GLN A 72 -15.96 4.33 9.34
N LYS A 73 -15.79 5.46 10.05
CA LYS A 73 -16.63 5.85 11.20
C LYS A 73 -17.89 6.66 10.85
N ASN A 74 -18.20 6.93 9.58
CA ASN A 74 -19.47 7.58 9.20
C ASN A 74 -20.37 6.66 8.39
#